data_AF-A0A251TCW8-F1
#
_entry.id   AF-A0A251TCW8-F1
#
_cell.length_a   1.000
_cell.length_b   1.000
_cell.length_c   1.000
_cell.angle_alpha   90.00
_cell.angle_beta   90.00
_cell.angle_gamma   90.00
#
_symmetry.space_group_name_H-M   'P 1'
#
loop_
_entity.id
_entity.type
_entity.pdbx_description
1 polymer ?
#
loop_
_entity_poly.entity_id
_entity_poly.type
_entity_poly.pdbx_seq_one_letter_code
_entity_poly.pdbx_strand_id
1 'polypeptide(L)'
;MSSFEKKFDHLKMSLRDIQSATKHFADENIVGQDGFGNQYKGQLLLSSGQLIDILARRLDRRYGQGTKEFQTEIMMLASLKHPNLVSIVGFCDEKIIINKYEAKGSLAQYLSDPVTWTQRLQICIGIGRALSYIHYDKKTQF
;
A
#
# COMPACT_ATOMS: atom_id res chain seq x y z
N MET A 1 11.39 -22.13 -5.65
CA MET A 1 10.86 -20.93 -4.96
C MET A 1 12.01 -20.10 -4.47
N SER A 2 11.99 -18.80 -4.76
CA SER A 2 13.05 -17.87 -4.36
C SER A 2 13.07 -17.65 -2.84
N SER A 3 14.21 -17.19 -2.29
CA SER A 3 14.33 -16.82 -0.86
C SER A 3 13.29 -15.77 -0.45
N PHE A 4 12.98 -14.84 -1.36
CA PHE A 4 11.94 -13.82 -1.19
C PHE A 4 10.54 -14.43 -1.03
N GLU A 5 10.15 -15.33 -1.93
CA GLU A 5 8.83 -15.99 -1.89
C GLU A 5 8.62 -16.73 -0.57
N LYS A 6 9.62 -17.47 -0.10
CA LYS A 6 9.53 -18.19 1.18
C LYS A 6 9.36 -17.24 2.38
N LYS A 7 10.02 -16.08 2.36
CA LYS A 7 9.99 -15.11 3.47
C LYS A 7 8.63 -14.45 3.61
N PHE A 8 7.94 -14.17 2.50
CA PHE A 8 6.69 -13.41 2.48
C PHE A 8 5.47 -14.23 2.04
N ASP A 9 5.57 -15.56 2.03
CA ASP A 9 4.48 -16.46 1.61
C ASP A 9 3.17 -16.22 2.38
N HIS A 10 3.28 -15.89 3.68
CA HIS A 10 2.15 -15.55 4.55
C HIS A 10 1.39 -14.28 4.16
N LEU A 11 1.95 -13.43 3.27
CA LEU A 11 1.31 -12.22 2.74
C LEU A 11 0.77 -12.44 1.31
N LYS A 12 0.99 -13.61 0.73
CA LYS A 12 0.62 -13.90 -0.64
C LYS A 12 -0.88 -14.12 -0.76
N MET A 13 -1.49 -13.51 -1.77
CA MET A 13 -2.92 -13.56 -2.03
C MET A 13 -3.22 -14.03 -3.45
N SER A 14 -4.34 -14.72 -3.62
CA SER A 14 -4.76 -15.14 -4.95
C SER A 14 -5.31 -13.96 -5.74
N LEU A 15 -5.10 -13.97 -7.06
CA LEU A 15 -5.71 -12.97 -7.94
C LEU A 15 -7.24 -12.99 -7.83
N ARG A 16 -7.84 -14.17 -7.63
CA ARG A 16 -9.28 -14.35 -7.50
C ARG A 16 -9.84 -13.59 -6.30
N ASP A 17 -9.16 -13.63 -5.16
CA ASP A 17 -9.62 -12.93 -3.95
C ASP A 17 -9.59 -11.42 -4.17
N ILE A 18 -8.52 -10.93 -4.82
CA ILE A 18 -8.36 -9.50 -5.13
C ILE A 18 -9.39 -9.04 -6.16
N GLN A 19 -9.64 -9.83 -7.20
CA GLN A 19 -10.71 -9.57 -8.17
C GLN A 19 -12.06 -9.51 -7.48
N SER A 20 -12.37 -10.46 -6.61
CA SER A 20 -13.64 -10.47 -5.86
C SER A 20 -13.77 -9.22 -4.99
N ALA A 21 -12.70 -8.87 -4.26
CA ALA A 21 -12.67 -7.70 -3.39
C ALA A 21 -12.82 -6.36 -4.15
N THR A 22 -12.35 -6.29 -5.39
CA THR A 22 -12.34 -5.07 -6.23
C THR A 22 -13.42 -5.05 -7.30
N LYS A 23 -14.35 -6.02 -7.30
CA LYS A 23 -15.34 -6.24 -8.38
C LYS A 23 -14.68 -6.32 -9.76
N HIS A 24 -13.67 -7.18 -9.90
CA HIS A 24 -12.86 -7.36 -11.11
C HIS A 24 -12.15 -6.08 -11.58
N PHE A 25 -11.62 -5.28 -10.64
CA PHE A 25 -10.98 -4.00 -10.95
C PHE A 25 -11.91 -3.05 -11.72
N ALA A 26 -13.19 -2.99 -11.33
CA ALA A 26 -14.17 -2.12 -11.98
C ALA A 26 -13.76 -0.63 -11.88
N ASP A 27 -14.03 0.14 -12.93
CA ASP A 27 -13.66 1.56 -13.01
C ASP A 27 -14.28 2.40 -11.89
N GLU A 28 -15.48 2.03 -11.42
CA GLU A 28 -16.16 2.65 -10.27
C GLU A 28 -15.37 2.57 -8.95
N ASN A 29 -14.41 1.64 -8.88
CA ASN A 29 -13.54 1.43 -7.73
C ASN A 29 -12.18 2.13 -7.87
N ILE A 30 -11.91 2.82 -8.98
CA ILE A 30 -10.68 3.61 -9.11
C ILE A 30 -10.74 4.79 -8.15
N VAL A 31 -9.72 4.91 -7.29
CA VAL A 31 -9.57 6.05 -6.36
C VAL A 31 -8.45 7.01 -6.78
N GLY A 32 -7.63 6.59 -7.74
CA GLY A 32 -6.55 7.40 -8.28
C GLY A 32 -5.69 6.61 -9.25
N GLN A 33 -4.86 7.36 -9.97
CA GLN A 33 -3.80 6.85 -10.80
C GLN A 33 -2.50 7.52 -10.36
N ASP A 34 -1.47 6.72 -10.13
CA ASP A 34 -0.12 7.23 -9.93
C ASP A 34 0.78 6.80 -11.10
N GLY A 35 2.06 7.15 -11.05
CA GLY A 35 3.05 6.73 -12.06
C GLY A 35 3.28 5.21 -12.13
N PHE A 36 2.52 4.43 -11.36
CA PHE A 36 2.65 2.97 -11.24
C PHE A 36 1.38 2.24 -11.66
N GLY A 37 0.28 2.94 -11.93
CA GLY A 37 -0.96 2.38 -12.46
C GLY A 37 -2.19 2.84 -11.69
N ASN A 38 -3.31 2.16 -11.94
CA ASN A 38 -4.57 2.42 -11.26
C ASN A 38 -4.57 1.84 -9.85
N GLN A 39 -5.15 2.59 -8.92
CA GLN A 39 -5.39 2.18 -7.56
C GLN A 39 -6.89 1.93 -7.37
N TYR A 40 -7.25 0.71 -6.95
CA TYR A 40 -8.63 0.26 -6.79
C TYR A 40 -8.95 0.07 -5.31
N LYS A 41 -10.01 0.70 -4.83
CA LYS A 41 -10.58 0.37 -3.52
C LYS A 41 -11.35 -0.95 -3.59
N GLY A 42 -11.42 -1.66 -2.47
CA GLY A 42 -12.18 -2.90 -2.37
C GLY A 42 -12.39 -3.33 -0.94
N GLN A 43 -13.16 -4.40 -0.74
CA GLN A 43 -13.38 -5.01 0.57
C GLN A 43 -12.92 -6.46 0.57
N LEU A 44 -12.01 -6.78 1.48
CA LEU A 44 -11.40 -8.09 1.57
C LEU A 44 -11.82 -8.79 2.86
N LEU A 45 -12.38 -9.99 2.72
CA LEU A 45 -12.66 -10.86 3.85
C LEU A 45 -11.40 -11.67 4.19
N LEU A 46 -10.81 -11.40 5.35
CA LEU A 46 -9.66 -12.15 5.85
C LEU A 46 -10.09 -13.52 6.36
N SER A 47 -9.15 -14.47 6.42
CA SER A 47 -9.39 -15.81 6.98
C SER A 47 -9.83 -15.78 8.45
N SER A 48 -9.60 -14.67 9.16
CA SER A 48 -10.12 -14.41 10.51
C SER A 48 -11.62 -14.12 10.56
N GLY A 49 -12.28 -13.96 9.40
CA GLY A 49 -13.66 -13.50 9.27
C GLY A 49 -13.82 -11.98 9.30
N GLN A 50 -12.72 -11.23 9.43
CA GLN A 50 -12.76 -9.77 9.43
C GLN A 50 -12.84 -9.22 8.00
N LEU A 51 -13.85 -8.37 7.75
CA LEU A 51 -13.94 -7.59 6.51
C LEU A 51 -13.13 -6.29 6.68
N ILE A 52 -12.21 -6.01 5.75
CA ILE A 52 -11.38 -4.81 5.76
C ILE A 52 -11.44 -4.07 4.44
N ASP A 53 -11.37 -2.74 4.48
CA ASP A 53 -11.22 -1.92 3.28
C ASP A 53 -9.74 -1.95 2.84
N ILE A 54 -9.54 -2.23 1.55
CA ILE A 54 -8.22 -2.36 0.94
C ILE A 54 -8.04 -1.41 -0.23
N LEU A 55 -6.78 -1.10 -0.51
CA LEU A 55 -6.33 -0.44 -1.72
C LEU A 55 -5.44 -1.40 -2.50
N ALA A 56 -5.91 -1.86 -3.65
CA ALA A 56 -5.16 -2.70 -4.57
C ALA A 56 -4.54 -1.84 -5.66
N ARG A 57 -3.21 -1.82 -5.74
CA ARG A 57 -2.47 -1.13 -6.80
C ARG A 57 -1.76 -2.17 -7.66
N ARG A 58 -2.12 -2.20 -8.94
CA ARG A 58 -1.49 -3.07 -9.93
C ARG A 58 -0.34 -2.32 -10.60
N LEU A 59 0.88 -2.80 -10.40
CA LEU A 59 2.05 -2.17 -10.99
C LEU A 59 2.10 -2.44 -12.49
N ASP A 60 2.15 -1.37 -13.28
CA ASP A 60 2.22 -1.45 -14.73
C ASP A 60 3.68 -1.36 -15.21
N ARG A 61 4.14 -2.42 -15.89
CA ARG A 61 5.50 -2.56 -16.42
C ARG A 61 5.86 -1.45 -17.42
N ARG A 62 4.87 -0.81 -18.06
CA ARG A 62 5.09 0.30 -19.00
C ARG A 62 5.76 1.51 -18.37
N TYR A 63 5.64 1.68 -17.05
CA TYR A 63 6.27 2.79 -16.31
C TYR A 63 7.65 2.45 -15.74
N GLY A 64 8.30 1.40 -16.25
CA GLY A 64 9.66 1.03 -15.83
C GLY A 64 9.74 0.28 -14.50
N GLN A 65 8.60 -0.06 -13.88
CA GLN A 65 8.59 -0.91 -12.69
C GLN A 65 8.84 -2.38 -13.04
N GLY A 66 10.04 -2.82 -12.72
CA GLY A 66 10.50 -4.18 -12.82
C GLY A 66 10.06 -5.05 -11.63
N THR A 67 10.60 -6.26 -11.59
CA THR A 67 10.40 -7.19 -10.48
C THR A 67 11.13 -6.72 -9.22
N LYS A 68 12.23 -5.97 -9.38
CA LYS A 68 13.05 -5.47 -8.28
C LYS A 68 12.30 -4.45 -7.44
N GLU A 69 11.67 -3.45 -8.07
CA GLU A 69 10.90 -2.39 -7.41
C GLU A 69 9.74 -2.99 -6.60
N PHE A 70 9.00 -3.94 -7.20
CA PHE A 70 7.93 -4.66 -6.53
C PHE A 70 8.42 -5.42 -5.28
N GLN A 71 9.52 -6.17 -5.40
CA GLN A 71 10.10 -6.91 -4.28
C GLN A 71 10.63 -5.98 -3.19
N THR A 72 11.31 -4.89 -3.55
CA THR A 72 11.79 -3.88 -2.61
C THR A 72 10.64 -3.25 -1.84
N GLU A 73 9.55 -2.90 -2.52
CA GLU A 73 8.39 -2.29 -1.88
C GLU A 73 7.69 -3.24 -0.91
N ILE A 74 7.47 -4.51 -1.30
CA ILE A 74 6.93 -5.53 -0.39
C ILE A 74 7.83 -5.71 0.83
N MET A 75 9.14 -5.83 0.60
CA MET A 75 10.11 -6.02 1.68
C MET A 75 10.06 -4.87 2.68
N MET A 76 10.01 -3.63 2.18
CA MET A 76 9.93 -2.43 3.01
C MET A 76 8.61 -2.38 3.79
N LEU A 77 7.48 -2.50 3.10
CA LEU A 77 6.16 -2.42 3.75
C LEU A 77 5.91 -3.55 4.74
N ALA A 78 6.38 -4.77 4.46
CA ALA A 78 6.25 -5.90 5.39
C ALA A 78 7.15 -5.76 6.62
N SER A 79 8.28 -5.07 6.48
CA SER A 79 9.27 -4.93 7.57
C SER A 79 9.04 -3.71 8.44
N LEU A 80 8.33 -2.69 7.95
CA LEU A 80 8.12 -1.42 8.65
C LEU A 80 6.71 -1.37 9.25
N LYS A 81 6.62 -1.14 10.56
CA LYS A 81 5.35 -0.98 11.28
C LYS A 81 5.40 0.31 12.07
N HIS A 82 4.67 1.32 11.63
CA HIS A 82 4.65 2.64 12.27
C HIS A 82 3.28 3.30 12.06
N PRO A 83 2.71 4.02 13.06
CA PRO A 83 1.39 4.64 12.93
C PRO A 83 1.26 5.67 11.80
N ASN A 84 2.38 6.25 11.35
CA ASN A 84 2.43 7.20 10.23
C ASN A 84 2.92 6.57 8.92
N LEU A 85 2.93 5.23 8.82
CA LEU A 85 3.20 4.50 7.58
C LEU A 85 2.00 3.63 7.20
N VAL A 86 1.73 3.55 5.89
CA VAL A 86 0.69 2.66 5.37
C VAL A 86 1.06 1.21 5.69
N SER A 87 0.05 0.44 6.08
CA SER A 87 0.23 -0.99 6.39
C SER A 87 -0.10 -1.85 5.19
N ILE A 88 0.83 -2.75 4.84
CA ILE A 88 0.57 -3.80 3.85
C ILE A 88 -0.41 -4.84 4.42
N VAL A 89 -1.34 -5.25 3.57
CA VAL A 89 -2.24 -6.39 3.81
C VAL A 89 -1.70 -7.62 3.11
N GLY A 90 -1.24 -7.48 1.86
CA GLY A 90 -0.68 -8.58 1.10
C GLY A 90 -0.18 -8.18 -0.29
N PHE A 91 0.20 -9.18 -1.08
CA PHE A 91 0.58 -8.99 -2.49
C PHE A 91 0.12 -10.17 -3.37
N CYS A 92 0.14 -9.96 -4.69
CA CYS A 92 -0.11 -10.98 -5.71
C CYS A 92 1.04 -11.06 -6.71
N ASP A 93 1.33 -12.26 -7.22
CA ASP A 93 2.38 -12.50 -8.23
C ASP A 93 2.15 -11.72 -9.54
N GLU A 94 0.90 -11.34 -9.81
CA GLU A 94 0.49 -10.43 -10.90
C GLU A 94 0.95 -8.96 -10.68
N LYS A 95 1.94 -8.75 -9.79
CA LYS A 95 2.50 -7.47 -9.38
C LYS A 95 1.46 -6.53 -8.79
N ILE A 96 0.63 -7.05 -7.90
CA ILE A 96 -0.39 -6.26 -7.18
C ILE A 96 0.05 -6.13 -5.73
N ILE A 97 0.06 -4.91 -5.21
CA ILE A 97 0.28 -4.63 -3.79
C ILE A 97 -1.05 -4.22 -3.18
N ILE A 98 -1.39 -4.84 -2.04
CA ILE A 98 -2.62 -4.60 -1.31
C ILE A 98 -2.25 -3.95 0.02
N ASN A 99 -2.71 -2.73 0.22
CA ASN A 99 -2.56 -1.98 1.47
C ASN A 99 -3.92 -1.80 2.13
N LYS A 100 -3.91 -1.45 3.42
CA LYS A 100 -5.13 -0.97 4.08
C LYS A 100 -5.58 0.33 3.41
N TYR A 101 -6.88 0.45 3.15
CA TYR A 101 -7.43 1.68 2.59
C TYR A 101 -7.52 2.78 3.66
N GLU A 102 -7.01 3.96 3.34
CA GLU A 102 -7.08 5.15 4.18
C GLU A 102 -8.22 6.05 3.67
N ALA A 103 -9.32 6.11 4.42
CA ALA A 103 -10.54 6.80 3.99
C ALA A 103 -10.37 8.32 3.74
N LYS A 104 -9.34 8.93 4.34
CA LYS A 104 -9.03 10.35 4.13
C LYS A 104 -8.26 10.60 2.84
N GLY A 105 -7.87 9.58 2.09
CA GLY A 105 -7.18 9.76 0.81
C GLY A 105 -5.77 10.37 0.97
N SER A 106 -5.25 10.92 -0.13
CA SER A 106 -3.88 11.43 -0.18
C SER A 106 -3.81 12.91 0.22
N LEU A 107 -2.68 13.34 0.78
CA LEU A 107 -2.44 14.74 1.12
C LEU A 107 -2.59 15.68 -0.09
N ALA A 108 -2.29 15.19 -1.30
CA ALA A 108 -2.39 15.95 -2.55
C ALA A 108 -3.79 16.53 -2.77
N GLN A 109 -4.84 15.81 -2.36
CA GLN A 109 -6.23 16.25 -2.47
C GLN A 109 -6.52 17.50 -1.63
N TYR A 110 -5.77 17.69 -0.53
CA TYR A 110 -6.00 18.77 0.42
C TYR A 110 -5.03 19.94 0.27
N LEU A 111 -4.09 19.90 -0.68
CA LEU A 111 -3.10 20.98 -0.84
C LEU A 111 -3.75 22.30 -1.29
N SER A 112 -4.84 22.20 -2.06
CA SER A 112 -5.64 23.35 -2.52
C SER A 112 -6.77 23.72 -1.57
N ASP A 113 -7.12 22.86 -0.62
CA ASP A 113 -8.19 23.08 0.34
C ASP A 113 -7.71 23.87 1.56
N PRO A 114 -8.62 24.56 2.28
CA PRO A 114 -8.29 25.27 3.50
C PRO A 114 -8.06 24.30 4.67
N VAL A 115 -6.95 23.57 4.64
CA VAL A 115 -6.42 22.82 5.78
C VAL A 115 -5.88 23.83 6.79
N THR A 116 -6.38 23.76 8.03
CA THR A 116 -5.97 24.68 9.10
C THR A 116 -4.48 24.56 9.40
N TRP A 117 -3.87 25.64 9.90
CA TRP A 117 -2.46 25.63 10.30
C TRP A 117 -2.13 24.50 11.28
N THR A 118 -2.99 24.28 12.28
CA THR A 118 -2.82 23.20 13.26
C THR A 118 -2.83 21.82 12.59
N GLN A 119 -3.72 21.57 11.64
CA GLN A 119 -3.73 20.30 10.89
C GLN A 119 -2.46 20.12 10.06
N ARG A 120 -1.98 21.18 9.38
CA ARG A 120 -0.71 21.15 8.63
C ARG A 120 0.47 20.78 9.53
N LEU A 121 0.56 21.38 10.71
CA LEU A 121 1.60 21.05 11.70
C LEU A 121 1.54 19.58 12.13
N GLN A 122 0.34 19.05 12.41
CA GLN A 122 0.20 17.63 12.77
C GLN A 122 0.62 16.69 11.65
N ILE A 123 0.29 17.02 10.39
CA ILE A 123 0.75 16.27 9.21
C ILE A 123 2.28 16.29 9.11
N CYS A 124 2.91 17.47 9.23
CA CYS A 124 4.37 17.59 9.20
C CYS A 124 5.06 16.79 10.31
N ILE A 125 4.52 16.82 11.54
CA ILE A 125 5.03 16.02 12.66
C ILE A 125 4.92 14.52 12.35
N GLY A 126 3.78 14.08 11.81
CA GLY A 126 3.57 12.68 11.41
C GLY A 126 4.57 12.22 10.34
N ILE A 127 4.82 13.05 9.32
CA ILE A 127 5.83 12.79 8.28
C ILE A 127 7.23 12.72 8.90
N GLY A 128 7.59 13.67 9.76
CA GLY A 128 8.89 13.67 10.45
C GLY A 128 9.12 12.40 11.28
N ARG A 129 8.10 11.93 12.01
CA ARG A 129 8.15 10.67 12.76
C ARG A 129 8.32 9.46 11.84
N ALA A 130 7.55 9.38 10.76
CA ALA A 130 7.65 8.30 9.79
C ALA A 130 9.04 8.21 9.15
N LEU A 131 9.59 9.35 8.73
CA LEU A 131 10.93 9.44 8.14
C LEU A 131 12.01 9.07 9.16
N SER A 132 11.93 9.60 10.39
CA SER A 132 12.86 9.24 11.46
C SER A 132 12.87 7.74 11.72
N TYR A 133 11.68 7.11 11.76
CA TYR A 133 11.55 5.68 11.94
C TYR A 133 12.20 4.87 10.81
N ILE A 134 11.98 5.28 9.54
CA ILE A 134 12.58 4.65 8.36
C ILE A 134 14.11 4.75 8.38
N HIS A 135 14.65 5.90 8.77
CA HIS A 135 16.07 6.19 8.65
C HIS A 135 16.91 5.74 9.85
N TYR A 136 16.36 5.75 11.06
CA TYR A 136 17.15 5.60 12.29
C TYR A 136 16.68 4.47 13.22
N ASP A 137 15.37 4.32 13.42
CA ASP A 137 14.86 3.37 14.42
C ASP A 137 14.86 1.92 13.90
N LYS A 138 14.61 1.74 12.60
CA LYS A 138 14.80 0.46 11.92
C LYS A 138 16.21 0.41 11.36
N LYS A 139 17.09 -0.37 12.00
CA LYS A 139 18.33 -0.83 11.35
C LYS A 139 17.95 -1.67 10.13
N THR A 140 17.97 -1.07 8.95
CA THR A 140 17.79 -1.75 7.67
C THR A 140 19.04 -2.58 7.41
N GLN A 141 19.07 -3.82 7.90
CA GLN A 141 20.00 -4.82 7.41
C GLN A 141 19.49 -5.27 6.04
N PHE A 142 20.02 -4.67 4.99
CA PHE A 142 19.85 -5.09 3.61
C PHE A 142 20.78 -6.28 3.31
#